data_AF-A0A914ZXV0-F1
#
_entry.id   AF-A0A914ZXV0-F1
#
_cell.length_a   1.000
_cell.length_b   1.000
_cell.length_c   1.000
_cell.angle_alpha   90.00
_cell.angle_beta   90.00
_cell.angle_gamma   90.00
#
_symmetry.space_group_name_H-M   'P 1'
#
loop_
_entity.id
_entity.type
_entity.pdbx_description
1 polymer ?
#
loop_
_entity_poly.entity_id
_entity_poly.type
_entity_poly.pdbx_seq_one_letter_code
_entity_poly.pdbx_strand_id
1 'polypeptide(L)'
;FRALAYIHNIGVCHRDIKPQSLLIDPITSVLKLCDFGSAKYLVEGESNLSYICSRYYRAPELMFGATNYKHSIDVWSAGTVLAELLLGQPIFFGTCCLDQLVEIVKVLGTPTMNQIMEMNPNYVQLQLPFVEAVSWSRIFRPGTCAEAIELISVLLVYSPERRMKPLAACVYPFFDELRTGSRSCHSHLCRFHDRRVGCRGEPNVGTSSSGIIVSSRRREKRHWSGRRFIRCAQDWLKASEEGLKQASSVSRFVFLIKQN
;
A
#
# COMPACT_ATOMS: atom_id res chain seq x y z
N PHE A 1 -3.91 -3.48 -11.14
CA PHE A 1 -3.67 -2.75 -12.41
C PHE A 1 -4.71 -3.01 -13.50
N ARG A 2 -5.05 -4.25 -13.89
CA ARG A 2 -6.10 -4.51 -14.92
C ARG A 2 -7.45 -3.85 -14.61
N ALA A 3 -7.94 -3.96 -13.38
CA ALA A 3 -9.17 -3.30 -12.95
C ALA A 3 -9.10 -1.77 -13.07
N LEU A 4 -7.96 -1.17 -12.67
CA LEU A 4 -7.70 0.26 -12.83
C LEU A 4 -7.70 0.68 -14.30
N ALA A 5 -7.01 -0.07 -15.16
CA ALA A 5 -6.98 0.20 -16.60
C ALA A 5 -8.41 0.24 -17.19
N TYR A 6 -9.26 -0.70 -16.78
CA TYR A 6 -10.65 -0.76 -17.21
C TYR A 6 -11.45 0.46 -16.75
N ILE A 7 -11.44 0.78 -15.45
CA ILE A 7 -12.25 1.90 -14.93
C ILE A 7 -11.75 3.26 -15.42
N HIS A 8 -10.42 3.43 -15.56
CA HIS A 8 -9.82 4.66 -16.08
C HIS A 8 -10.18 4.87 -17.56
N ASN A 9 -10.24 3.79 -18.34
CA ASN A 9 -10.63 3.86 -19.76
C ASN A 9 -12.09 4.31 -19.96
N ILE A 10 -12.97 4.03 -18.99
CA ILE A 10 -14.36 4.54 -19.00
C ILE A 10 -14.51 5.87 -18.23
N GLY A 11 -13.41 6.53 -17.86
CA GLY A 11 -13.40 7.84 -17.21
C GLY A 11 -13.65 7.82 -15.69
N VAL A 12 -13.80 6.65 -15.07
CA VAL A 12 -14.06 6.50 -13.63
C VAL A 12 -12.75 6.46 -12.85
N CYS A 13 -12.63 7.31 -11.84
CA CYS A 13 -11.59 7.21 -10.81
C CYS A 13 -12.20 6.58 -9.54
N HIS A 14 -11.52 5.61 -8.95
CA HIS A 14 -12.02 4.90 -7.75
C HIS A 14 -11.92 5.77 -6.49
N ARG A 15 -10.82 6.52 -6.34
CA ARG A 15 -10.57 7.49 -5.26
C ARG A 15 -10.49 6.90 -3.84
N ASP A 16 -10.42 5.58 -3.71
CA ASP A 16 -10.26 4.89 -2.42
C ASP A 16 -9.65 3.48 -2.57
N ILE A 17 -8.63 3.36 -3.43
CA ILE A 17 -7.88 2.12 -3.56
C ILE A 17 -7.11 1.87 -2.28
N LYS A 18 -7.41 0.74 -1.65
CA LYS A 18 -6.81 0.28 -0.39
C LYS A 18 -6.95 -1.24 -0.26
N PRO A 19 -6.19 -1.91 0.61
CA PRO A 19 -6.28 -3.35 0.84
C PRO A 19 -7.72 -3.85 1.02
N GLN A 20 -8.53 -3.11 1.77
CA GLN A 20 -9.92 -3.47 2.08
C GLN A 20 -10.86 -3.42 0.86
N SER A 21 -10.48 -2.69 -0.20
CA SER A 21 -11.22 -2.63 -1.48
C SER A 21 -10.87 -3.76 -2.44
N LEU A 22 -9.92 -4.65 -2.07
CA LEU A 22 -9.40 -5.71 -2.92
C LEU A 22 -9.86 -7.08 -2.42
N LEU A 23 -11.01 -7.54 -2.92
CA LEU A 23 -11.52 -8.87 -2.59
C LEU A 23 -10.66 -9.93 -3.28
N ILE A 24 -10.26 -10.96 -2.54
CA ILE A 24 -9.54 -12.09 -3.12
C ILE A 24 -10.22 -13.40 -2.78
N ASP A 25 -10.45 -14.20 -3.82
CA ASP A 25 -10.76 -15.62 -3.67
C ASP A 25 -9.45 -16.38 -3.34
N PRO A 26 -9.33 -17.00 -2.14
CA PRO A 26 -8.13 -17.70 -1.73
C PRO A 26 -7.85 -18.98 -2.52
N ILE A 27 -8.87 -19.56 -3.15
CA ILE A 27 -8.76 -20.81 -3.91
C ILE A 27 -8.30 -20.50 -5.34
N THR A 28 -8.97 -19.56 -5.99
CA THR A 28 -8.70 -19.24 -7.41
C THR A 28 -7.65 -18.16 -7.60
N SER A 29 -7.29 -17.44 -6.54
CA SER A 29 -6.42 -16.26 -6.62
C SER A 29 -6.97 -15.12 -7.48
N VAL A 30 -8.28 -15.13 -7.73
CA VAL A 30 -8.95 -14.04 -8.42
C VAL A 30 -9.11 -12.86 -7.48
N LEU A 31 -8.55 -11.72 -7.89
CA LEU A 31 -8.75 -10.43 -7.24
C LEU A 31 -9.89 -9.66 -7.93
N LYS A 32 -10.80 -9.10 -7.15
CA LYS A 32 -11.89 -8.22 -7.60
C LYS A 32 -11.83 -6.90 -6.84
N LEU A 33 -11.92 -5.80 -7.57
CA LEU A 33 -12.04 -4.46 -7.00
C LEU A 33 -13.50 -4.22 -6.58
N CYS A 34 -13.71 -3.70 -5.38
CA CYS A 34 -15.03 -3.37 -4.83
C CYS A 34 -15.03 -1.98 -4.17
N ASP A 35 -16.17 -1.58 -3.60
CA ASP A 35 -16.34 -0.31 -2.86
C ASP A 35 -16.19 0.96 -3.72
N PHE A 36 -17.09 1.10 -4.69
CA PHE A 36 -17.17 2.28 -5.56
C PHE A 36 -17.90 3.47 -4.89
N GLY A 37 -18.12 3.46 -3.57
CA GLY A 37 -18.84 4.52 -2.86
C GLY A 37 -18.16 5.89 -2.94
N SER A 38 -16.84 5.90 -3.14
CA SER A 38 -16.05 7.10 -3.40
C SER A 38 -15.78 7.37 -4.87
N ALA A 39 -16.17 6.48 -5.79
CA ALA A 39 -15.81 6.63 -7.21
C ALA A 39 -16.52 7.82 -7.86
N LYS A 40 -15.90 8.43 -8.88
CA LYS A 40 -16.49 9.52 -9.67
C LYS A 40 -15.97 9.49 -11.11
N TYR A 41 -16.81 9.88 -12.05
CA TYR A 41 -16.36 10.32 -13.36
C TYR A 41 -15.60 11.64 -13.21
N LEU A 42 -14.34 11.66 -13.64
CA LEU A 42 -13.55 12.89 -13.64
C LEU A 42 -13.73 13.58 -14.99
N VAL A 43 -14.39 14.74 -14.96
CA VAL A 43 -14.59 15.60 -16.13
C VAL A 43 -13.56 16.72 -16.08
N GLU A 44 -12.89 16.95 -17.19
CA GLU A 44 -11.89 18.02 -17.29
C GLU A 44 -12.55 19.39 -17.06
N GLY A 45 -11.91 20.24 -16.25
CA GLY A 45 -12.45 21.54 -15.86
C GLY A 45 -13.38 21.51 -14.63
N GLU A 46 -13.86 20.35 -14.20
CA GLU A 46 -14.64 20.24 -12.95
C GLU A 46 -13.75 20.15 -11.71
N SER A 47 -14.09 20.93 -10.69
CA SER A 47 -13.47 20.83 -9.37
C SER A 47 -13.95 19.58 -8.62
N ASN A 48 -13.01 18.89 -7.96
CA ASN A 48 -13.27 17.69 -7.17
C ASN A 48 -12.78 17.88 -5.74
N LEU A 49 -13.43 17.21 -4.78
CA LEU A 49 -13.00 17.20 -3.38
C LEU A 49 -11.60 16.60 -3.26
N SER A 50 -10.68 17.31 -2.62
CA SER A 50 -9.30 16.90 -2.38
C SER A 50 -9.15 16.02 -1.13
N TYR A 51 -9.98 16.23 -0.10
CA TYR A 51 -10.02 15.39 1.10
C TYR A 51 -10.80 14.09 0.86
N ILE A 52 -10.28 13.26 -0.05
CA ILE A 52 -10.77 11.92 -0.38
C ILE A 52 -9.67 10.88 -0.17
N CYS A 53 -9.96 9.61 -0.41
CA CYS A 53 -9.04 8.48 -0.22
C CYS A 53 -8.64 8.24 1.25
N SER A 54 -8.53 6.96 1.60
CA SER A 54 -7.98 6.53 2.89
C SER A 54 -6.53 7.00 3.06
N ARG A 55 -6.22 7.58 4.23
CA ARG A 55 -5.01 8.41 4.47
C ARG A 55 -3.69 7.77 4.00
N TYR A 56 -3.43 6.51 4.35
CA TYR A 56 -2.16 5.84 4.02
C TYR A 56 -1.94 5.63 2.50
N TYR A 57 -3.03 5.68 1.72
CA TYR A 57 -3.03 5.44 0.28
C TYR A 57 -3.25 6.72 -0.51
N ARG A 58 -3.40 7.87 0.17
CA ARG A 58 -3.69 9.16 -0.43
C ARG A 58 -2.48 9.70 -1.19
N ALA A 59 -2.71 10.15 -2.41
CA ALA A 59 -1.70 10.77 -3.27
C ALA A 59 -1.30 12.18 -2.76
N PRO A 60 -0.05 12.62 -2.96
CA PRO A 60 0.46 13.87 -2.39
C PRO A 60 -0.27 15.11 -2.93
N GLU A 61 -0.67 15.15 -4.19
CA GLU A 61 -1.44 16.25 -4.79
C GLU A 61 -2.75 16.55 -4.05
N LEU A 62 -3.37 15.52 -3.46
CA LEU A 62 -4.58 15.67 -2.64
C LEU A 62 -4.27 16.33 -1.30
N MET A 63 -3.07 16.10 -0.74
CA MET A 63 -2.58 16.76 0.47
C MET A 63 -2.21 18.22 0.21
N PHE A 64 -1.76 18.52 -1.01
CA PHE A 64 -1.59 19.89 -1.51
C PHE A 64 -2.93 20.55 -1.88
N GLY A 65 -4.06 19.87 -1.71
CA GLY A 65 -5.39 20.44 -1.94
C GLY A 65 -5.77 20.58 -3.41
N ALA A 66 -5.12 19.86 -4.33
CA ALA A 66 -5.51 19.85 -5.74
C ALA A 66 -6.96 19.42 -5.91
N THR A 67 -7.73 20.14 -6.73
CA THR A 67 -9.14 19.81 -7.03
C THR A 67 -9.33 19.30 -8.46
N ASN A 68 -8.34 19.50 -9.31
CA ASN A 68 -8.26 19.15 -10.73
C ASN A 68 -7.30 17.97 -10.96
N TYR A 69 -7.25 17.04 -10.00
CA TYR A 69 -6.52 15.78 -10.11
C TYR A 69 -7.16 14.82 -11.11
N LYS A 70 -6.38 13.83 -11.55
CA LYS A 70 -6.80 12.80 -12.52
C LYS A 70 -6.78 11.41 -11.91
N HIS A 71 -7.03 10.39 -12.73
CA HIS A 71 -7.04 8.97 -12.38
C HIS A 71 -5.72 8.45 -11.79
N SER A 72 -4.61 9.18 -11.96
CA SER A 72 -3.28 8.84 -11.45
C SER A 72 -3.19 8.81 -9.91
N ILE A 73 -4.18 9.34 -9.18
CA ILE A 73 -4.28 9.13 -7.73
C ILE A 73 -4.49 7.65 -7.38
N ASP A 74 -5.27 6.90 -8.16
CA ASP A 74 -5.47 5.45 -7.95
C ASP A 74 -4.19 4.66 -8.23
N VAL A 75 -3.34 5.16 -9.15
CA VAL A 75 -2.04 4.57 -9.47
C VAL A 75 -1.09 4.71 -8.30
N TRP A 76 -1.06 5.89 -7.67
CA TRP A 76 -0.31 6.11 -6.43
C TRP A 76 -0.77 5.16 -5.33
N SER A 77 -2.09 5.08 -5.09
CA SER A 77 -2.66 4.17 -4.10
C SER A 77 -2.34 2.70 -4.38
N ALA A 78 -2.31 2.28 -5.66
CA ALA A 78 -1.88 0.93 -6.02
C ALA A 78 -0.39 0.69 -5.75
N GLY A 79 0.45 1.71 -5.93
CA GLY A 79 1.87 1.67 -5.57
C GLY A 79 2.08 1.52 -4.06
N THR A 80 1.31 2.24 -3.25
CA THR A 80 1.39 2.12 -1.78
C THR A 80 0.89 0.77 -1.28
N VAL A 81 -0.18 0.22 -1.89
CA VAL A 81 -0.62 -1.17 -1.63
C VAL A 81 0.48 -2.17 -1.98
N LEU A 82 1.12 -2.03 -3.15
CA LEU A 82 2.19 -2.94 -3.57
C LEU A 82 3.39 -2.86 -2.60
N ALA A 83 3.79 -1.66 -2.20
CA ALA A 83 4.86 -1.47 -1.22
C ALA A 83 4.49 -2.06 0.15
N GLU A 84 3.25 -1.89 0.58
CA GLU A 84 2.75 -2.46 1.84
C GLU A 84 2.77 -3.98 1.84
N LEU A 85 2.42 -4.62 0.71
CA LEU A 85 2.56 -6.07 0.56
C LEU A 85 4.02 -6.52 0.73
N LEU A 86 4.99 -5.76 0.18
CA LEU A 86 6.43 -6.04 0.31
C LEU A 86 6.97 -5.83 1.74
N LEU A 87 6.48 -4.82 2.44
CA LEU A 87 6.94 -4.44 3.77
C LEU A 87 6.23 -5.21 4.91
N GLY A 88 4.98 -5.62 4.67
CA GLY A 88 4.05 -6.15 5.66
C GLY A 88 3.36 -5.09 6.51
N GLN A 89 3.55 -3.80 6.19
CA GLN A 89 2.98 -2.63 6.87
C GLN A 89 2.91 -1.45 5.88
N PRO A 90 2.06 -0.43 6.10
CA PRO A 90 1.98 0.74 5.24
C PRO A 90 3.35 1.40 5.06
N ILE A 91 3.70 1.76 3.82
CA ILE A 91 4.95 2.50 3.53
C ILE A 91 4.91 3.93 4.08
N PHE A 92 3.72 4.54 4.16
CA PHE A 92 3.52 5.89 4.66
C PHE A 92 2.47 5.86 5.79
N PHE A 93 2.90 6.03 7.04
CA PHE A 93 2.06 5.88 8.23
C PHE A 93 1.84 7.22 8.96
N GLY A 94 1.05 8.11 8.36
CA GLY A 94 0.73 9.43 8.94
C GLY A 94 -0.50 9.42 9.83
N THR A 95 -0.46 10.11 10.97
CA THR A 95 -1.60 10.23 11.90
C THR A 95 -2.56 11.36 11.50
N CYS A 96 -2.10 12.37 10.77
CA CYS A 96 -2.91 13.42 10.15
C CYS A 96 -2.47 13.70 8.69
N CYS A 97 -3.09 14.69 8.02
CA CYS A 97 -2.76 15.01 6.62
C CYS A 97 -1.32 15.52 6.46
N LEU A 98 -0.86 16.39 7.37
CA LEU A 98 0.50 16.93 7.34
C LEU A 98 1.52 15.83 7.65
N ASP A 99 1.26 15.00 8.66
CA ASP A 99 2.15 13.87 9.01
C ASP A 99 2.25 12.86 7.86
N GLN A 100 1.16 12.62 7.14
CA GLN A 100 1.19 11.77 5.95
C GLN A 100 2.12 12.33 4.87
N LEU A 101 2.12 13.65 4.64
CA LEU A 101 3.05 14.30 3.73
C LEU A 101 4.50 14.17 4.23
N VAL A 102 4.73 14.32 5.54
CA VAL A 102 6.06 14.12 6.16
C VAL A 102 6.56 12.69 5.95
N GLU A 103 5.71 11.67 6.10
CA GLU A 103 6.08 10.27 5.83
C GLU A 103 6.46 10.04 4.36
N ILE A 104 5.78 10.71 3.43
CA ILE A 104 6.14 10.66 2.00
C ILE A 104 7.51 11.32 1.77
N VAL A 105 7.75 12.50 2.34
CA VAL A 105 9.02 13.24 2.21
C VAL A 105 10.20 12.47 2.80
N LYS A 106 10.02 11.74 3.91
CA LYS A 106 11.06 10.87 4.48
C LYS A 106 11.56 9.80 3.51
N VAL A 107 10.74 9.41 2.54
CA VAL A 107 11.05 8.38 1.54
C VAL A 107 11.49 9.00 0.22
N LEU A 108 10.69 9.91 -0.33
CA LEU A 108 10.91 10.51 -1.66
C LEU A 108 11.82 11.74 -1.64
N GLY A 109 12.16 12.25 -0.45
CA GLY A 109 12.83 13.53 -0.28
C GLY A 109 11.85 14.70 -0.46
N THR A 110 12.35 15.92 -0.30
CA THR A 110 11.54 17.14 -0.46
C THR A 110 11.18 17.35 -1.94
N PRO A 111 9.90 17.55 -2.30
CA PRO A 111 9.53 17.78 -3.70
C PRO A 111 10.14 19.08 -4.21
N THR A 112 10.63 19.04 -5.45
CA THR A 112 11.09 20.24 -6.15
C THR A 112 9.92 21.18 -6.46
N MET A 113 10.20 22.47 -6.70
CA MET A 113 9.15 23.44 -7.05
C MET A 113 8.35 23.00 -8.29
N ASN A 114 9.01 22.43 -9.31
CA ASN A 114 8.35 21.91 -10.50
C ASN A 114 7.37 20.78 -10.15
N GLN A 115 7.76 19.85 -9.26
CA GLN A 115 6.87 18.78 -8.80
C GLN A 115 5.68 19.32 -8.01
N ILE A 116 5.89 20.34 -7.17
CA ILE A 116 4.79 21.00 -6.44
C ILE A 116 3.81 21.64 -7.43
N MET A 117 4.30 22.37 -8.43
CA MET A 117 3.45 22.98 -9.46
C MET A 117 2.71 21.93 -10.30
N GLU A 118 3.36 20.81 -10.64
CA GLU A 118 2.71 19.69 -11.34
C GLU A 118 1.63 19.00 -10.49
N MET A 119 1.75 19.02 -9.16
CA MET A 119 0.74 18.47 -8.24
C MET A 119 -0.43 19.44 -8.00
N ASN A 120 -0.12 20.71 -7.73
CA ASN A 120 -1.12 21.76 -7.58
C ASN A 120 -0.53 23.13 -7.96
N PRO A 121 -0.86 23.68 -9.15
CA PRO A 121 -0.37 24.99 -9.60
C PRO A 121 -0.78 26.15 -8.69
N ASN A 122 -1.91 26.02 -7.98
CA ASN A 122 -2.45 27.06 -7.10
C ASN A 122 -1.85 27.01 -5.69
N TYR A 123 -0.85 26.15 -5.47
CA TYR A 123 -0.28 25.95 -4.15
C TYR A 123 0.77 27.02 -3.82
N VAL A 124 0.48 27.84 -2.80
CA VAL A 124 1.28 29.05 -2.53
C VAL A 124 2.29 28.87 -1.39
N GLN A 125 2.12 27.92 -0.46
CA GLN A 125 2.93 27.96 0.78
C GLN A 125 2.96 26.65 1.60
N LEU A 126 4.05 25.88 1.46
CA LEU A 126 4.60 25.01 2.51
C LEU A 126 6.12 25.11 2.43
N GLN A 127 6.75 25.71 3.43
CA GLN A 127 8.20 25.60 3.62
C GLN A 127 8.47 24.25 4.29
N LEU A 128 8.66 23.22 3.47
CA LEU A 128 9.10 21.92 3.95
C LEU A 128 10.62 21.98 4.21
N PRO A 129 11.12 21.41 5.33
CA PRO A 129 12.56 21.25 5.50
C PRO A 129 13.11 20.39 4.35
N PHE A 130 14.34 20.68 3.95
CA PHE A 130 15.02 19.89 2.93
C PHE A 130 15.38 18.49 3.49
N VAL A 131 14.99 17.45 2.77
CA VAL A 131 15.24 16.05 3.05
C VAL A 131 15.68 15.38 1.75
N GLU A 132 16.79 14.65 1.79
CA GLU A 132 17.25 13.86 0.65
C GLU A 132 16.41 12.59 0.48
N ALA A 133 16.18 12.20 -0.77
CA ALA A 133 15.47 10.96 -1.09
C ALA A 133 16.24 9.74 -0.61
N VAL A 134 15.52 8.78 -0.02
CA VAL A 134 16.10 7.50 0.37
C VAL A 134 16.14 6.59 -0.84
N SER A 135 17.28 5.96 -1.10
CA SER A 135 17.37 4.93 -2.13
C SER A 135 16.34 3.81 -1.88
N TRP A 136 15.53 3.51 -2.90
CA TRP A 136 14.44 2.54 -2.79
C TRP A 136 14.88 1.17 -2.25
N SER A 137 16.08 0.70 -2.60
CA SER A 137 16.63 -0.56 -2.11
C SER A 137 16.84 -0.60 -0.59
N ARG A 138 17.01 0.56 0.06
CA ARG A 138 17.17 0.69 1.52
C ARG A 138 15.84 0.67 2.28
N ILE A 139 14.73 0.93 1.59
CA ILE A 139 13.38 0.94 2.18
C ILE A 139 12.90 -0.49 2.40
N PHE A 140 13.20 -1.37 1.44
CA PHE A 140 12.78 -2.77 1.47
C PHE A 140 13.82 -3.68 2.12
N ARG A 141 13.38 -4.88 2.52
CA ARG A 141 14.27 -5.86 3.14
C ARG A 141 15.31 -6.37 2.13
N PRO A 142 16.53 -6.72 2.57
CA PRO A 142 17.50 -7.39 1.72
C PRO A 142 16.92 -8.67 1.08
N GLY A 143 17.06 -8.81 -0.24
CA GLY A 143 16.49 -9.92 -1.01
C GLY A 143 15.04 -9.72 -1.47
N THR A 144 14.51 -8.50 -1.37
CA THR A 144 13.31 -8.10 -2.11
C THR A 144 13.63 -8.02 -3.60
N CYS A 145 12.73 -8.50 -4.46
CA CYS A 145 12.87 -8.53 -5.92
C CYS A 145 13.10 -7.11 -6.48
N ALA A 146 14.17 -6.93 -7.26
CA ALA A 146 14.56 -5.62 -7.80
C ALA A 146 13.50 -5.04 -8.73
N GLU A 147 12.90 -5.88 -9.57
CA GLU A 147 11.82 -5.52 -10.48
C GLU A 147 10.58 -5.03 -9.72
N ALA A 148 10.31 -5.59 -8.53
CA ALA A 148 9.22 -5.13 -7.68
C ALA A 148 9.50 -3.73 -7.11
N ILE A 149 10.73 -3.51 -6.65
CA ILE A 149 11.18 -2.20 -6.11
C ILE A 149 11.13 -1.13 -7.19
N GLU A 150 11.59 -1.45 -8.40
CA GLU A 150 11.58 -0.54 -9.54
C GLU A 150 10.15 -0.24 -10.01
N LEU A 151 9.25 -1.24 -10.03
CA LEU A 151 7.84 -0.99 -10.30
C LEU A 151 7.23 -0.01 -9.28
N ILE A 152 7.56 -0.15 -8.00
CA ILE A 152 7.10 0.79 -6.97
C ILE A 152 7.67 2.20 -7.21
N SER A 153 8.95 2.32 -7.58
CA SER A 153 9.59 3.62 -7.78
C SER A 153 8.98 4.43 -8.91
N VAL A 154 8.50 3.76 -9.97
CA VAL A 154 7.81 4.42 -11.11
C VAL A 154 6.32 4.64 -10.88
N LEU A 155 5.73 4.07 -9.82
CA LEU A 155 4.36 4.33 -9.39
C LEU A 155 4.29 5.47 -8.35
N LEU A 156 5.22 5.48 -7.40
CA LEU A 156 5.29 6.44 -6.30
C LEU A 156 6.15 7.66 -6.66
N VAL A 157 5.65 8.44 -7.60
CA VAL A 157 6.27 9.68 -8.09
C VAL A 157 5.38 10.88 -7.75
N TYR A 158 5.99 11.99 -7.31
CA TYR A 158 5.27 13.23 -7.01
C TYR A 158 4.41 13.70 -8.19
N SER A 159 5.07 13.92 -9.34
CA SER A 159 4.49 14.30 -10.62
C SER A 159 3.38 13.32 -11.07
N PRO A 160 2.09 13.71 -11.02
CA PRO A 160 0.99 12.78 -11.30
C PRO A 160 1.02 12.21 -12.71
N GLU A 161 1.43 13.02 -13.70
CA GLU A 161 1.52 12.63 -15.13
C GLU A 161 2.70 11.71 -15.43
N ARG A 162 3.70 11.64 -14.55
CA ARG A 162 4.88 10.78 -14.73
C ARG A 162 4.68 9.38 -14.14
N ARG A 163 3.59 9.15 -13.40
CA ARG A 163 3.30 7.83 -12.84
C ARG A 163 2.97 6.84 -13.95
N MET A 164 3.45 5.61 -13.80
CA MET A 164 3.19 4.54 -14.77
C MET A 164 1.68 4.28 -14.93
N LYS A 165 1.18 4.33 -16.16
CA LYS A 165 -0.23 4.02 -16.46
C LYS A 165 -0.57 2.56 -16.11
N PRO A 166 -1.80 2.24 -15.67
CA PRO A 166 -2.15 0.88 -15.25
C PRO A 166 -1.92 -0.21 -16.29
N LEU A 167 -2.15 0.07 -17.58
CA LEU A 167 -1.91 -0.91 -18.63
C LEU A 167 -0.40 -1.19 -18.83
N ALA A 168 0.44 -0.15 -18.77
CA ALA A 168 1.89 -0.29 -18.80
C ALA A 168 2.40 -1.08 -17.58
N ALA A 169 1.83 -0.84 -16.40
CA ALA A 169 2.15 -1.63 -15.22
C ALA A 169 1.82 -3.12 -15.40
N CYS A 170 0.75 -3.48 -16.11
CA CYS A 170 0.41 -4.90 -16.37
C CYS A 170 1.47 -5.66 -17.17
N VAL A 171 2.20 -4.96 -18.04
CA VAL A 171 3.26 -5.56 -18.87
C VAL A 171 4.66 -5.40 -18.28
N TYR A 172 4.77 -4.86 -17.06
CA TYR A 172 6.06 -4.67 -16.40
C TYR A 172 6.78 -6.02 -16.16
N PRO A 173 8.13 -6.08 -16.23
CA PRO A 173 8.90 -7.33 -16.06
C PRO A 173 8.60 -8.09 -14.76
N PHE A 174 8.25 -7.38 -13.68
CA PHE A 174 7.78 -7.98 -12.42
C PHE A 174 6.65 -9.01 -12.61
N PHE A 175 5.84 -8.87 -13.66
CA PHE A 175 4.72 -9.77 -13.96
C PHE A 175 5.04 -10.84 -15.03
N ASP A 176 6.29 -11.01 -15.48
CA ASP A 176 6.65 -11.98 -16.53
C ASP A 176 6.39 -13.44 -16.13
N GLU A 177 6.56 -13.79 -14.84
CA GLU A 177 6.25 -15.12 -14.33
C GLU A 177 4.77 -15.49 -14.58
N LEU A 178 3.87 -14.51 -14.53
CA LEU A 178 2.44 -14.73 -14.76
C LEU A 178 2.12 -14.99 -16.25
N ARG A 179 2.96 -14.52 -17.17
CA ARG A 179 2.78 -14.65 -18.63
C ARG A 179 3.37 -15.94 -19.17
N THR A 180 4.59 -16.26 -18.74
CA THR A 180 5.39 -17.34 -19.34
C THR A 180 4.96 -18.72 -18.85
N GLY A 181 4.17 -18.82 -17.78
CA GLY A 181 3.79 -20.09 -17.17
C GLY A 181 4.97 -20.93 -16.66
N SER A 182 6.19 -20.41 -16.81
CA SER A 182 7.44 -21.10 -16.54
C SER A 182 7.70 -21.08 -15.04
N ARG A 183 7.91 -22.26 -14.47
CA ARG A 183 8.45 -22.44 -13.11
C ARG A 183 9.95 -22.12 -13.05
N SER A 184 10.50 -21.40 -14.02
CA SER A 184 11.91 -21.01 -14.00
C SER A 184 12.13 -20.10 -12.80
N CYS A 185 12.82 -20.66 -11.82
CA CYS A 185 13.17 -20.05 -10.55
C CYS A 185 13.93 -18.73 -10.77
N HIS A 186 13.23 -17.61 -10.77
CA HIS A 186 13.80 -16.40 -10.16
C HIS A 186 13.79 -16.65 -8.65
N SER A 187 14.84 -17.31 -8.17
CA SER A 187 15.12 -17.65 -6.76
C SER A 187 15.16 -16.44 -5.81
N HIS A 188 14.92 -15.24 -6.32
CA HIS A 188 14.95 -13.95 -5.63
C HIS A 188 13.57 -13.27 -5.50
N LEU A 189 12.47 -13.92 -5.90
CA LEU A 189 11.13 -13.40 -5.64
C LEU A 189 10.79 -13.48 -4.14
N CYS A 190 11.18 -12.41 -3.45
CA CYS A 190 10.73 -11.93 -2.16
C CYS A 190 10.59 -13.00 -1.05
N ARG A 191 11.58 -13.04 -0.16
CA ARG A 191 11.45 -13.75 1.13
C ARG A 191 10.48 -12.99 2.03
N PHE A 192 9.20 -13.36 1.98
CA PHE A 192 8.19 -12.84 2.90
C PHE A 192 8.25 -13.54 4.26
N HIS A 193 7.91 -12.80 5.31
CA HIS A 193 7.76 -13.36 6.65
C HIS A 193 6.29 -13.61 6.92
N ASP A 194 5.94 -14.88 7.18
CA ASP A 194 4.67 -15.28 7.78
C ASP A 194 4.63 -14.73 9.21
N ARG A 195 3.95 -13.58 9.42
CA ARG A 195 3.44 -13.29 10.76
C ARG A 195 2.18 -14.12 10.91
N ARG A 196 2.32 -15.38 11.37
CA ARG A 196 1.21 -16.00 12.09
C ARG A 196 0.91 -15.09 13.26
N VAL A 197 -0.19 -14.36 13.16
CA VAL A 197 -0.83 -13.73 14.31
C VAL A 197 -1.06 -14.87 15.30
N GLY A 198 -0.28 -14.92 16.36
CA GLY A 198 -0.44 -15.93 17.39
C GLY A 198 -1.84 -15.76 17.97
N CYS A 199 -2.74 -16.67 17.63
CA CYS A 199 -3.93 -16.93 18.43
C CYS A 199 -3.41 -17.24 19.84
N ARG A 200 -3.61 -16.32 20.79
CA ARG A 200 -3.38 -16.60 22.19
C ARG A 200 -4.40 -17.68 22.58
N GLY A 201 -3.94 -18.92 22.67
CA GLY A 201 -4.64 -19.94 23.43
C GLY A 201 -4.69 -19.49 24.89
N GLU A 202 -5.86 -19.64 25.50
CA GLU A 202 -6.09 -19.43 26.92
C GLU A 202 -5.02 -20.17 27.76
N PRO A 203 -4.52 -19.57 28.85
CA PRO A 203 -3.62 -20.30 29.74
C PRO A 203 -4.44 -21.30 30.56
N ASN A 204 -4.27 -22.58 30.26
CA ASN A 204 -4.61 -23.65 31.19
C ASN A 204 -3.74 -23.50 32.44
N VAL A 205 -4.41 -23.39 33.58
CA VAL A 205 -3.82 -23.37 34.91
C VAL A 205 -3.16 -24.74 35.15
N GLY A 206 -1.85 -24.74 35.37
CA GLY A 206 -1.06 -25.92 35.71
C GLY A 206 0.16 -25.51 36.50
N THR A 207 0.15 -25.83 37.80
CA THR A 207 1.19 -25.58 38.79
C THR A 207 2.50 -26.31 38.50
N SER A 208 3.63 -25.62 38.67
CA SER A 208 4.84 -26.08 39.40
C SER A 208 6.15 -25.62 38.74
N SER A 209 6.89 -24.82 39.52
CA SER A 209 8.33 -24.85 39.77
C SER A 209 9.33 -24.99 38.59
N SER A 210 10.12 -23.93 38.42
CA SER A 210 11.53 -23.96 37.98
C SER A 210 11.80 -24.42 36.55
N GLY A 211 12.14 -23.47 35.67
CA GLY A 211 12.84 -23.80 34.42
C GLY A 211 12.64 -22.79 33.30
N ILE A 212 13.65 -21.94 33.08
CA ILE A 212 13.79 -21.16 31.85
C ILE A 212 14.07 -22.15 30.71
N ILE A 213 13.07 -22.46 29.88
CA ILE A 213 13.28 -23.18 28.62
C ILE A 213 13.50 -22.15 27.51
N VAL A 214 14.77 -21.92 27.16
CA VAL A 214 15.14 -21.28 25.89
C VAL A 214 14.92 -22.30 24.78
N SER A 215 13.78 -22.24 24.08
CA SER A 215 13.61 -23.02 22.85
C SER A 215 14.18 -22.26 21.65
N SER A 216 15.42 -22.61 21.28
CA SER A 216 16.07 -22.18 20.05
C SER A 216 15.50 -22.95 18.85
N ARG A 217 14.34 -22.52 18.31
CA ARG A 217 13.88 -23.05 17.02
C ARG A 217 14.56 -22.32 15.86
N ARG A 218 15.43 -23.05 15.16
CA ARG A 218 16.01 -22.73 13.85
C ARG A 218 14.91 -22.14 12.93
N ARG A 219 15.10 -20.88 12.52
CA ARG A 219 14.29 -20.23 11.46
C ARG A 219 14.67 -20.85 10.11
N GLU A 220 13.79 -21.68 9.58
CA GLU A 220 13.95 -22.22 8.23
C GLU A 220 13.62 -21.13 7.20
N LYS A 221 14.64 -20.63 6.50
CA LYS A 221 14.50 -19.62 5.44
C LYS A 221 13.86 -20.27 4.21
N ARG A 222 12.54 -20.15 4.03
CA ARG A 222 11.84 -20.67 2.85
C ARG A 222 11.75 -19.62 1.74
N HIS A 223 12.03 -20.04 0.50
CA HIS A 223 11.99 -19.24 -0.72
C HIS A 223 10.57 -19.24 -1.32
N TRP A 224 10.12 -18.12 -1.90
CA TRP A 224 8.75 -17.93 -2.42
C TRP A 224 8.78 -17.66 -3.94
N SER A 225 7.76 -18.10 -4.68
CA SER A 225 7.53 -17.81 -6.11
C SER A 225 6.43 -16.75 -6.29
N GLY A 226 6.20 -16.20 -7.48
CA GLY A 226 5.14 -15.22 -7.75
C GLY A 226 3.72 -15.74 -7.46
N ARG A 227 3.44 -17.04 -7.65
CA ARG A 227 2.17 -17.64 -7.17
C ARG A 227 2.08 -17.71 -5.64
N ARG A 228 3.22 -17.85 -4.96
CA ARG A 228 3.31 -17.77 -3.50
C ARG A 228 3.25 -16.33 -2.99
N PHE A 229 3.67 -15.32 -3.78
CA PHE A 229 3.40 -13.89 -3.51
C PHE A 229 1.90 -13.62 -3.45
N ILE A 230 1.14 -14.12 -4.43
CA ILE A 230 -0.32 -13.97 -4.42
C ILE A 230 -0.92 -14.62 -3.17
N ARG A 231 -0.43 -15.81 -2.77
CA ARG A 231 -0.87 -16.47 -1.54
C ARG A 231 -0.51 -15.72 -0.26
N CYS A 232 0.68 -15.13 -0.17
CA CYS A 232 1.05 -14.30 0.97
C CYS A 232 0.28 -12.98 1.00
N ALA A 233 0.03 -12.36 -0.16
CA ALA A 233 -0.80 -11.18 -0.28
C ALA A 233 -2.26 -11.47 0.13
N GLN A 234 -2.79 -12.65 -0.21
CA GLN A 234 -4.08 -13.15 0.25
C GLN A 234 -4.13 -13.28 1.78
N ASP A 235 -3.14 -13.95 2.37
CA ASP A 235 -3.09 -14.16 3.82
C ASP A 235 -2.94 -12.83 4.57
N TRP A 236 -2.15 -11.90 4.02
CA TRP A 236 -1.99 -10.55 4.57
C TRP A 236 -3.26 -9.70 4.44
N LEU A 237 -3.95 -9.74 3.29
CA LEU A 237 -5.21 -9.03 3.08
C LEU A 237 -6.31 -9.53 4.02
N LYS A 238 -6.40 -10.84 4.23
CA LYS A 238 -7.29 -11.44 5.23
C LYS A 238 -6.95 -11.00 6.64
N ALA A 239 -5.67 -11.01 7.03
CA ALA A 239 -5.24 -10.56 8.35
C ALA A 239 -5.52 -9.06 8.58
N SER A 240 -5.40 -8.23 7.54
CA SER A 240 -5.77 -6.82 7.58
C SER A 240 -7.29 -6.64 7.80
N GLU A 241 -8.11 -7.44 7.12
CA GLU A 241 -9.57 -7.45 7.31
C GLU A 241 -9.96 -7.89 8.73
N GLU A 242 -9.36 -8.96 9.25
CA GLU A 242 -9.59 -9.47 10.61
C GLU A 242 -9.09 -8.50 11.69
N GLY A 243 -7.92 -7.90 11.48
CA GLY A 243 -7.36 -6.88 12.38
C GLY A 243 -8.23 -5.63 12.45
N LEU A 244 -8.87 -5.24 11.35
CA LEU A 244 -9.85 -4.14 11.31
C LEU A 244 -11.22 -4.53 11.87
N LYS A 245 -11.67 -5.77 11.71
CA LYS A 245 -12.87 -6.28 12.42
C LYS A 245 -12.64 -6.25 13.94
N GLN A 246 -11.46 -6.65 14.40
CA GLN A 246 -11.07 -6.49 15.81
C GLN A 246 -10.94 -5.01 16.21
N ALA A 247 -10.35 -4.14 15.38
CA ALA A 247 -10.26 -2.72 15.66
C ALA A 247 -11.64 -2.03 15.70
N SER A 248 -12.59 -2.46 14.88
CA SER A 248 -13.99 -2.00 14.92
C SER A 248 -14.74 -2.48 16.18
N SER A 249 -14.29 -3.60 16.77
CA SER A 249 -14.77 -4.06 18.08
C SER A 249 -14.08 -3.32 19.26
N VAL A 250 -12.93 -2.68 19.03
CA VAL A 250 -12.22 -1.81 19.98
C VAL A 250 -12.72 -0.35 19.91
N SER A 251 -13.58 0.00 18.95
CA SER A 251 -14.29 1.30 18.91
C SER A 251 -15.32 1.50 20.03
N ARG A 252 -15.49 0.57 20.98
CA ARG A 252 -16.31 0.76 22.19
C ARG A 252 -15.56 1.37 23.39
N PHE A 253 -14.28 1.73 23.26
CA PHE A 253 -13.48 2.26 24.39
C PHE A 253 -13.09 3.74 24.32
N VAL A 254 -13.71 4.54 23.44
CA VAL A 254 -13.44 6.01 23.34
C VAL A 254 -14.70 6.87 23.57
N PHE A 255 -15.80 6.30 24.10
CA PHE A 255 -17.02 7.06 24.40
C PHE A 255 -17.17 7.47 25.88
N LEU A 256 -16.08 7.70 26.62
CA LEU A 256 -16.16 8.04 28.05
C LEU A 256 -15.10 9.03 28.55
N ILE A 257 -14.81 10.09 27.79
CA ILE A 257 -14.36 11.38 28.38
C ILE A 257 -14.92 12.53 27.54
N LYS A 258 -16.17 12.90 27.86
CA LYS A 258 -16.73 14.25 27.80
C LYS A 258 -18.19 14.11 28.18
N GLN A 259 -18.49 14.31 29.47
CA GLN A 259 -19.66 15.00 30.04
C GLN A 259 -19.61 14.84 31.56
N ASN A 260 -19.58 15.99 32.25
CA ASN A 260 -19.38 16.27 33.69
C ASN A 260 -17.96 16.16 34.23
#